data_AF-A0AAV2Q1W0-F1
#
_entry.id   AF-A0AAV2Q1W0-F1
#
_cell.length_a   1.000
_cell.length_b   1.000
_cell.length_c   1.000
_cell.angle_alpha   90.00
_cell.angle_beta   90.00
_cell.angle_gamma   90.00
#
_symmetry.space_group_name_H-M   'P 1'
#
loop_
_entity.id
_entity.type
_entity.pdbx_description
1 polymer ?
#
loop_
_entity_poly.entity_id
_entity_poly.type
_entity_poly.pdbx_seq_one_letter_code
_entity_poly.pdbx_strand_id
1 'polypeptide(L)'
;TQYLVFIKKTTLAISLKMASLLRIMVVAVAIVACVVGQDCARWCKDDQGRAYCCHDGVGPVGGSEVHPGQCPPVRKECPAARFQSPQVCSDDGECGYTSKCCFDKCLD
;
A
#
# COMPACT_ATOMS: atom_id res chain seq x y z
N THR A 1 38.70 -4.73 46.06
CA THR A 1 37.76 -5.71 45.47
C THR A 1 36.32 -5.19 45.32
N GLN A 2 35.79 -4.37 46.24
CA GLN A 2 34.43 -3.82 46.12
C GLN A 2 34.21 -2.84 44.95
N TYR A 3 35.22 -2.03 44.60
CA TYR A 3 35.12 -1.02 43.54
C TYR A 3 34.88 -1.62 42.13
N LEU A 4 35.58 -2.71 41.81
CA LEU A 4 35.42 -3.44 40.54
C LEU A 4 34.05 -4.13 40.42
N VAL A 5 33.47 -4.58 41.54
CA VAL A 5 32.12 -5.16 41.58
C VAL A 5 31.06 -4.08 41.35
N PHE A 6 31.28 -2.88 41.91
CA PHE A 6 30.38 -1.74 41.71
C PHE A 6 30.40 -1.26 40.25
N ILE A 7 31.59 -1.14 39.65
CA ILE A 7 31.75 -0.78 38.22
C ILE A 7 31.08 -1.85 37.32
N LYS A 8 31.32 -3.15 37.55
CA LYS A 8 30.68 -4.20 36.74
C LYS A 8 29.15 -4.18 36.84
N LYS A 9 28.59 -3.91 38.03
CA LYS A 9 27.14 -3.79 38.22
C LYS A 9 26.56 -2.57 37.51
N THR A 10 27.22 -1.42 37.54
CA THR A 10 26.75 -0.21 36.87
C THR A 10 26.86 -0.32 35.35
N THR A 11 27.97 -0.86 34.81
CA THR A 11 28.10 -1.09 33.35
C THR A 11 27.06 -2.09 32.83
N LEU A 12 26.80 -3.19 33.57
CA LEU A 12 25.78 -4.18 33.21
C LEU A 12 24.35 -3.60 33.25
N ALA A 13 24.06 -2.77 34.26
CA ALA A 13 22.76 -2.08 34.37
C ALA A 13 22.57 -1.03 33.25
N ILE A 14 23.63 -0.31 32.87
CA ILE A 14 23.60 0.65 31.76
C ILE A 14 23.41 -0.07 30.42
N SER A 15 24.13 -1.18 30.17
CA SER A 15 23.96 -1.97 28.95
C SER A 15 22.57 -2.62 28.85
N LEU A 16 21.99 -3.05 29.97
CA LEU A 16 20.64 -3.60 30.00
C LEU A 16 19.56 -2.52 29.73
N LYS A 17 19.74 -1.32 30.28
CA LYS A 17 18.88 -0.15 30.00
C LYS A 17 18.99 0.30 28.54
N MET A 18 20.19 0.36 27.97
CA MET A 18 20.38 0.70 26.55
C MET A 18 19.77 -0.35 25.62
N ALA A 19 19.92 -1.64 25.92
CA ALA A 19 19.27 -2.70 25.14
C ALA A 19 17.75 -2.65 25.23
N SER A 20 17.20 -2.30 26.41
CA SER A 20 15.76 -2.07 26.60
C SER A 20 15.25 -0.88 25.78
N LEU A 21 15.94 0.26 25.85
CA LEU A 21 15.61 1.46 25.06
C LEU A 21 15.70 1.19 23.55
N LEU A 22 16.72 0.45 23.10
CA LEU A 22 16.86 0.08 21.69
C LEU A 22 15.69 -0.81 21.22
N ARG A 23 15.27 -1.79 22.03
CA ARG A 23 14.10 -2.63 21.72
C ARG A 23 12.82 -1.82 21.66
N ILE A 24 12.60 -0.92 22.62
CA ILE A 24 11.44 -0.02 22.64
C ILE A 24 11.44 0.87 21.39
N MET A 25 12.59 1.44 21.00
CA MET A 25 12.72 2.25 19.81
C MET A 25 12.45 1.46 18.52
N VAL A 26 12.95 0.22 18.40
CA VAL A 26 12.67 -0.64 17.25
C VAL A 26 11.18 -0.97 17.16
N VAL A 27 10.54 -1.29 18.29
CA VAL A 27 9.09 -1.53 18.35
C VAL A 27 8.31 -0.26 17.98
N ALA A 28 8.69 0.90 18.50
CA ALA A 28 8.05 2.17 18.18
C ALA A 28 8.18 2.52 16.69
N VAL A 29 9.36 2.33 16.08
CA VAL A 29 9.58 2.54 14.65
C VAL A 29 8.75 1.56 13.81
N ALA A 30 8.69 0.28 14.20
CA ALA A 30 7.86 -0.71 13.51
C ALA A 30 6.36 -0.36 13.58
N ILE A 31 5.88 0.10 14.74
CA ILE A 31 4.49 0.56 14.91
C ILE A 31 4.23 1.76 14.00
N VAL A 32 5.09 2.79 14.02
CA VAL A 32 4.94 3.97 13.17
C VAL A 32 4.96 3.59 11.68
N ALA A 33 5.83 2.67 11.26
CA ALA A 33 5.89 2.19 9.88
C ALA A 33 4.59 1.48 9.44
N CYS A 34 3.97 0.68 10.32
CA CYS A 34 2.70 0.02 10.02
C CYS A 34 1.52 1.01 9.93
N VAL A 35 1.53 2.10 10.70
CA VAL A 35 0.45 3.11 10.70
C VAL A 35 0.56 4.08 9.53
N VAL A 36 1.76 4.30 8.98
CA VAL A 36 2.00 5.21 7.86
C VAL A 36 1.95 4.50 6.49
N GLY A 37 1.76 3.18 6.46
CA GLY A 37 1.45 2.47 5.22
C GLY A 37 0.17 3.04 4.60
N GLN A 38 0.17 3.32 3.30
CA GLN A 38 -1.05 3.83 2.64
C GLN A 38 -2.17 2.79 2.76
N ASP A 39 -3.20 3.11 3.54
CA ASP A 39 -4.42 2.33 3.64
C ASP A 39 -5.14 2.36 2.29
N CYS A 40 -4.91 1.32 1.49
CA CYS A 40 -5.62 1.12 0.23
C CYS A 40 -6.81 0.18 0.46
N ALA A 41 -8.00 0.59 0.04
CA ALA A 41 -9.21 -0.21 0.21
C ALA A 41 -9.28 -1.37 -0.79
N ARG A 42 -8.79 -1.19 -2.03
CA ARG A 42 -8.74 -2.26 -3.04
C ARG A 42 -7.45 -2.21 -3.85
N TRP A 43 -6.80 -3.37 -3.91
CA TRP A 43 -5.60 -3.59 -4.71
C TRP A 43 -5.95 -4.25 -6.03
N CYS A 44 -5.49 -3.64 -7.12
CA CYS A 44 -5.60 -4.18 -8.47
C CYS A 44 -4.23 -4.56 -9.01
N LYS A 45 -4.20 -5.28 -10.14
CA LYS A 45 -2.97 -5.65 -10.84
C LYS A 45 -2.88 -4.91 -12.17
N ASP A 46 -1.69 -4.42 -12.49
CA ASP A 46 -1.40 -3.89 -13.83
C ASP A 46 -1.13 -5.01 -14.86
N ASP A 47 -0.77 -4.64 -16.08
CA ASP A 47 -0.43 -5.57 -17.16
C ASP A 47 0.87 -6.36 -16.93
N GLN A 48 1.70 -5.91 -15.99
CA GLN A 48 2.90 -6.61 -15.55
C GLN A 48 2.65 -7.45 -14.28
N GLY A 49 1.42 -7.46 -13.77
CA GLY A 49 1.03 -8.15 -12.55
C GLY A 49 1.44 -7.45 -11.26
N ARG A 50 1.92 -6.21 -11.31
CA ARG A 50 2.28 -5.41 -10.14
C ARG A 50 1.03 -4.90 -9.45
N ALA A 51 1.01 -5.00 -8.13
CA ALA A 51 -0.09 -4.48 -7.33
C ALA A 51 -0.04 -2.94 -7.28
N TYR A 52 -1.18 -2.31 -7.54
CA TYR A 52 -1.35 -0.87 -7.35
C TYR A 52 -2.68 -0.59 -6.64
N CYS A 53 -2.76 0.55 -5.95
CA CYS A 53 -4.00 0.95 -5.31
C CYS A 53 -4.98 1.49 -6.36
N CYS A 54 -6.10 0.80 -6.56
CA CYS A 54 -7.14 1.20 -7.52
C CYS A 54 -8.40 1.76 -6.84
N HIS A 55 -8.48 1.65 -5.50
CA HIS A 55 -9.52 2.28 -4.71
C HIS A 55 -8.95 2.68 -3.35
N ASP A 56 -9.02 3.97 -3.05
CA ASP A 56 -8.59 4.57 -1.78
C ASP A 56 -9.64 4.41 -0.65
N GLY A 57 -10.81 3.85 -0.97
CA GLY A 57 -11.92 3.67 -0.03
C GLY A 57 -12.94 4.81 -0.06
N VAL A 58 -12.79 5.75 -1.00
CA VAL A 58 -13.74 6.84 -1.21
C VAL A 58 -14.65 6.51 -2.40
N GLY A 59 -15.95 6.44 -2.13
CA GLY A 59 -16.97 6.26 -3.17
C GLY A 59 -17.66 4.89 -3.13
N PRO A 60 -18.52 4.61 -4.12
CA PRO A 60 -19.21 3.32 -4.21
C PRO A 60 -18.19 2.23 -4.51
N VAL A 61 -18.08 1.27 -3.60
CA VAL A 61 -17.33 0.03 -3.85
C VAL A 61 -18.23 -0.83 -4.72
N GLY A 62 -17.90 -0.98 -6.00
CA GLY A 62 -18.62 -1.94 -6.86
C GLY A 62 -18.62 -3.33 -6.23
N GLY A 63 -19.75 -4.03 -6.35
CA GLY A 63 -19.79 -5.46 -6.02
C GLY A 63 -18.75 -6.19 -6.86
N SER A 64 -18.21 -7.31 -6.36
CA SER A 64 -17.21 -8.14 -7.07
C SER A 64 -17.79 -8.89 -8.28
N GLU A 65 -18.58 -8.18 -9.08
CA GLU A 65 -19.17 -8.67 -10.30
C GLU A 65 -18.06 -8.84 -11.34
N VAL A 66 -18.18 -9.85 -12.19
CA VAL A 66 -17.22 -10.07 -13.28
C VAL A 66 -18.03 -10.06 -14.55
N HIS A 67 -17.88 -8.99 -15.33
CA HIS A 67 -18.55 -8.88 -16.61
C HIS A 67 -17.85 -9.75 -17.66
N PRO A 68 -18.59 -10.35 -18.60
CA PRO A 68 -18.01 -11.17 -19.66
C PRO A 68 -17.13 -10.33 -20.60
N GLY A 69 -16.16 -10.99 -21.25
CA GLY A 69 -15.22 -10.37 -22.18
C GLY A 69 -13.81 -10.23 -21.60
N GLN A 70 -12.95 -9.56 -22.35
CA GLN A 70 -11.53 -9.38 -22.01
C GLN A 70 -11.17 -7.90 -22.08
N CYS A 71 -10.27 -7.46 -21.21
CA CYS A 71 -9.70 -6.13 -21.31
C CYS A 71 -8.88 -5.99 -22.60
N PRO A 72 -8.91 -4.82 -23.26
CA PRO A 72 -8.07 -4.57 -24.41
C PRO A 72 -6.59 -4.55 -24.01
N PRO A 73 -5.66 -4.74 -24.97
CA PRO A 73 -4.24 -4.56 -24.72
C PRO A 73 -3.95 -3.16 -24.17
N VAL A 74 -3.07 -3.08 -23.17
CA VAL A 74 -2.64 -1.78 -22.61
C VAL A 74 -1.98 -0.95 -23.69
N ARG A 75 -2.41 0.31 -23.80
CA ARG A 75 -1.86 1.23 -24.80
C ARG A 75 -0.40 1.54 -24.52
N LYS A 76 0.40 1.71 -25.59
CA LYS A 76 1.82 2.06 -25.48
C LYS A 76 2.05 3.54 -25.19
N GLU A 77 1.14 4.42 -25.59
CA GLU A 77 1.28 5.88 -25.46
C GLU A 77 -0.06 6.48 -25.03
N CYS A 78 0.01 7.60 -24.30
CA CYS A 78 -1.16 8.35 -23.87
C CYS A 78 -1.53 9.41 -24.92
N PRO A 79 -2.81 9.56 -25.30
CA PRO A 79 -3.22 10.60 -26.22
C PRO A 79 -2.92 11.99 -25.67
N ALA A 80 -2.35 12.87 -26.51
CA ALA A 80 -1.89 14.20 -26.11
C ALA A 80 -3.02 15.15 -25.69
N ALA A 81 -4.23 14.96 -26.22
CA ALA A 81 -5.42 15.70 -25.83
C ALA A 81 -6.49 14.71 -25.36
N ARG A 82 -6.97 14.90 -24.14
CA ARG A 82 -8.16 14.22 -23.64
C ARG A 82 -9.31 15.19 -23.68
N PHE A 83 -10.25 14.95 -24.58
CA PHE A 83 -11.49 15.74 -24.62
C PHE A 83 -12.39 15.43 -23.42
N GLN A 84 -12.24 14.24 -22.81
CA GLN A 84 -12.94 13.80 -21.61
C GLN A 84 -12.00 12.98 -20.73
N SER A 85 -12.07 13.19 -19.41
CA SER A 85 -11.38 12.31 -18.46
C SER A 85 -12.06 10.95 -18.43
N PRO A 86 -11.30 9.84 -18.45
CA PRO A 86 -11.90 8.51 -18.35
C PRO A 86 -12.63 8.38 -17.01
N GLN A 87 -13.70 7.60 -17.00
CA GLN A 87 -14.31 7.18 -15.74
C GLN A 87 -13.35 6.22 -15.05
N VAL A 88 -12.98 6.54 -13.82
CA VAL A 88 -12.15 5.67 -12.99
C VAL A 88 -13.09 4.67 -12.33
N CYS A 89 -12.70 3.41 -12.36
CA CYS A 89 -13.40 2.31 -11.71
C CYS A 89 -12.38 1.45 -10.97
N SER A 90 -12.85 0.68 -10.00
CA SER A 90 -12.02 -0.29 -9.28
C SER A 90 -12.47 -1.74 -9.48
N ASP A 91 -13.68 -1.95 -9.99
CA ASP A 91 -14.28 -3.26 -10.24
C ASP A 91 -15.26 -3.18 -11.43
N ASP A 92 -15.51 -4.30 -12.11
CA ASP A 92 -16.48 -4.38 -13.21
C ASP A 92 -17.88 -3.96 -12.73
N GLY A 93 -18.25 -4.23 -11.47
CA GLY A 93 -19.54 -3.84 -10.90
C GLY A 93 -19.79 -2.32 -10.80
N GLU A 94 -18.78 -1.48 -11.04
CA GLU A 94 -18.92 -0.02 -11.14
C GLU A 94 -19.23 0.43 -12.59
N CYS A 95 -19.10 -0.50 -13.54
CA CYS A 95 -19.34 -0.28 -14.96
C CYS A 95 -20.73 -0.81 -15.36
N GLY A 96 -21.23 -0.40 -16.52
CA GLY A 96 -22.42 -1.06 -17.09
C GLY A 96 -22.15 -2.54 -17.41
N TYR A 97 -23.19 -3.38 -17.44
CA TYR A 97 -23.09 -4.85 -17.59
C TYR A 97 -22.25 -5.37 -18.77
N THR A 98 -22.04 -4.56 -19.81
CA THR A 98 -21.26 -4.91 -21.01
C THR A 98 -19.83 -4.38 -20.98
N SER A 99 -19.45 -3.66 -19.93
CA SER A 99 -18.20 -2.92 -19.83
C SER A 99 -17.36 -3.46 -18.69
N LYS A 100 -16.06 -3.59 -18.92
CA LYS A 100 -15.11 -4.08 -17.93
C LYS A 100 -14.28 -2.93 -17.38
N CYS A 101 -13.94 -3.03 -16.10
CA CYS A 101 -12.95 -2.17 -15.49
C CYS A 101 -11.55 -2.69 -15.82
N CYS A 102 -10.79 -1.91 -16.58
CA CYS A 102 -9.51 -2.34 -17.14
C CYS A 102 -8.38 -1.41 -16.72
N PHE A 103 -7.19 -2.00 -16.52
CA PHE A 103 -6.00 -1.23 -16.23
C PHE A 103 -5.67 -0.29 -17.39
N ASP A 104 -5.42 0.97 -17.04
CA ASP A 104 -5.05 2.01 -17.97
C ASP A 104 -3.90 2.82 -17.41
N LYS A 105 -2.72 2.66 -18.00
CA LYS A 105 -1.48 3.32 -17.55
C LYS A 105 -1.47 4.84 -17.70
N CYS A 106 -2.49 5.39 -18.34
CA CYS A 106 -2.58 6.81 -18.59
C CYS A 106 -3.60 7.46 -17.65
N LEU A 107 -4.23 6.74 -16.74
CA LEU A 107 -4.91 7.38 -15.61
C LEU A 107 -3.82 7.84 -14.63
N ASP A 108 -3.38 9.09 -14.79
CA ASP A 108 -2.58 9.80 -13.80
C ASP A 108 -3.47 10.22 -12.63
#